data_AF-A0A8I1FXZ7-F1
#
_entry.id   AF-A0A8I1FXZ7-F1
#
_cell.length_a   1.000
_cell.length_b   1.000
_cell.length_c   1.000
_cell.angle_alpha   90.00
_cell.angle_beta   90.00
_cell.angle_gamma   90.00
#
_symmetry.space_group_name_H-M   'P 1'
#
loop_
_entity.id
_entity.type
_entity.pdbx_description
1 polymer ?
#
loop_
_entity_poly.entity_id
_entity_poly.type
_entity_poly.pdbx_seq_one_letter_code
_entity_poly.pdbx_strand_id
1 'polypeptide(L)'
;MARLSIRDFPDDLHQQLVRAANKHERSLEGETRYALARYIESLHQPQPEPAPRRETWQRQTGKRLEQLFDRLREDDVFAWGERHDVPHLAQALGEVSPAPLMDIIDGRLALSFEMAEKLAKRFSCSTSWLLNGAGSMFPYPEIGGSYTEFIEPAKGVLPITIKLVRICQEKAADGSSGRHDGTLLIFRIKDGDAHIEAGYSSTRFYLGDGMGAGGQGNLKDFVGYLNKNEDVNFKAYNFFKPLEREEAWGHHPQYFLKGAEPAGWLEPLLRGVSPGNIKWVTDSV
;
A
#
# COMPACT_ATOMS: atom_id res chain seq x y z
N MET A 1 -26.60 20.32 52.40
CA MET A 1 -26.03 20.47 51.04
C MET A 1 -24.55 20.81 51.18
N ALA A 2 -23.66 20.07 50.52
CA ALA A 2 -22.25 20.44 50.45
C ALA A 2 -22.06 21.61 49.48
N ARG A 3 -21.20 22.56 49.82
CA ARG A 3 -20.91 23.74 48.99
C ARG A 3 -19.51 23.61 48.42
N LEU A 4 -19.41 23.59 47.09
CA LEU A 4 -18.14 23.58 46.37
C LEU A 4 -17.77 25.01 46.01
N SER A 5 -16.59 25.47 46.41
CA SER A 5 -16.02 26.75 45.98
C SER A 5 -14.73 26.47 45.24
N ILE A 6 -14.65 26.87 43.98
CA ILE A 6 -13.46 26.69 43.15
C ILE A 6 -12.75 28.03 43.05
N ARG A 7 -11.45 28.07 43.39
CA ARG A 7 -10.59 29.23 43.15
C ARG A 7 -9.81 29.02 41.85
N ASP A 8 -9.53 30.12 41.17
CA ASP A 8 -8.69 30.15 39.96
C ASP A 8 -9.16 29.17 38.86
N PHE A 9 -10.48 29.14 38.62
CA PHE A 9 -11.06 28.30 37.58
C PHE A 9 -10.67 28.85 36.19
N PRO A 10 -10.10 28.04 35.28
CA PRO A 10 -9.62 28.51 33.99
C PRO A 10 -10.70 29.21 33.16
N ASP A 11 -10.38 30.40 32.63
CA ASP A 11 -11.34 31.24 31.91
C ASP A 11 -11.86 30.58 30.63
N ASP A 12 -11.03 29.80 29.93
CA ASP A 12 -11.40 29.07 28.73
C ASP A 12 -12.42 27.97 29.02
N LEU A 13 -12.26 27.25 30.13
CA LEU A 13 -13.21 26.24 30.59
C LEU A 13 -14.50 26.88 31.11
N HIS A 14 -14.38 28.03 31.79
CA HIS A 14 -15.55 28.81 32.22
C HIS A 14 -16.40 29.26 31.03
N GLN A 15 -15.77 29.80 29.99
CA GLN A 15 -16.47 30.21 28.78
C GLN A 15 -17.14 29.03 28.06
N GLN A 16 -16.49 27.87 28.01
CA GLN A 16 -17.09 26.66 27.46
C GLN A 16 -18.32 26.20 28.26
N LEU A 17 -18.26 26.24 29.59
CA LEU A 17 -19.40 25.92 30.47
C LEU A 17 -20.55 26.91 30.30
N VAL A 18 -20.28 28.22 30.15
CA VAL A 18 -21.32 29.23 29.87
C VAL A 18 -22.01 28.96 28.54
N ARG A 19 -21.25 28.60 27.50
CA ARG A 19 -21.82 28.24 26.19
C ARG A 19 -22.68 26.98 26.28
N ALA A 20 -22.22 25.96 27.01
CA ALA A 20 -22.96 24.73 27.22
C ALA A 20 -24.25 24.97 28.02
N ALA A 21 -24.19 25.77 29.09
CA ALA A 21 -25.33 26.14 29.91
C ALA A 21 -26.41 26.86 29.09
N ASN A 22 -26.01 27.83 28.25
CA ASN A 22 -26.92 28.52 27.34
C ASN A 22 -27.53 27.56 26.30
N LYS A 23 -26.73 26.66 25.72
CA LYS A 23 -27.20 25.66 24.75
C LYS A 23 -28.25 24.72 25.34
N HIS A 24 -28.11 24.37 26.61
CA HIS A 24 -29.01 23.44 27.30
C HIS A 24 -30.10 24.14 28.12
N GLU A 25 -30.24 25.47 28.00
CA GLU A 25 -31.21 26.30 28.72
C GLU A 25 -31.16 26.10 30.25
N ARG A 26 -29.95 25.99 30.80
CA ARG A 26 -29.70 25.82 32.24
C ARG A 26 -28.90 27.00 32.78
N SER A 27 -29.03 27.23 34.09
CA SER A 27 -28.07 28.11 34.77
C SER A 27 -26.67 27.49 34.73
N LEU A 28 -25.63 28.32 34.79
CA LEU A 28 -24.24 27.85 34.82
C LEU A 28 -24.01 26.87 36.00
N GLU A 29 -24.58 27.17 37.16
CA GLU A 29 -24.54 26.30 38.34
C GLU A 29 -25.28 24.98 38.10
N GLY A 30 -26.42 25.02 37.41
CA GLY A 30 -27.20 23.84 37.04
C GLY A 30 -26.47 22.93 36.06
N GLU A 31 -25.86 23.50 35.02
CA GLU A 31 -25.05 22.76 34.05
C GLU A 31 -23.79 22.16 34.70
N THR A 32 -23.14 22.92 35.58
CA THR A 32 -21.96 22.43 36.34
C THR A 32 -22.34 21.25 37.23
N ARG A 33 -23.46 21.35 37.98
CA ARG A 33 -23.97 20.24 38.80
C ARG A 33 -24.31 19.02 37.96
N TYR A 34 -24.99 19.22 36.83
CA TYR A 34 -25.34 18.14 35.92
C TYR A 34 -24.09 17.44 35.37
N ALA A 35 -23.13 18.20 34.85
CA ALA A 35 -21.88 17.66 34.32
C ALA A 35 -21.06 16.93 35.40
N LEU A 36 -20.95 17.49 36.61
CA LEU A 36 -20.24 16.87 37.72
C LEU A 36 -20.93 15.58 38.19
N ALA A 37 -22.26 15.56 38.26
CA ALA A 37 -23.02 14.37 38.59
C ALA A 37 -22.81 13.26 37.54
N ARG A 38 -22.88 13.60 36.24
CA ARG A 38 -22.60 12.64 35.16
C ARG A 38 -21.16 12.12 35.16
N TYR A 39 -20.21 13.00 35.46
CA TYR A 39 -18.81 12.60 35.58
C TYR A 39 -18.62 11.64 36.75
N ILE A 40 -19.16 11.96 37.92
CA ILE A 40 -19.12 11.06 39.09
C ILE A 40 -19.81 9.74 38.77
N GLU A 41 -20.98 9.74 38.12
CA GLU A 41 -21.63 8.51 37.65
C GLU A 41 -20.72 7.70 36.72
N SER A 42 -20.02 8.37 35.79
CA SER A 42 -19.08 7.71 34.86
C SER A 42 -17.86 7.10 35.56
N LEU A 43 -17.41 7.67 36.69
CA LEU A 43 -16.32 7.10 37.49
C LEU A 43 -16.73 5.78 38.19
N HIS A 44 -18.02 5.57 38.41
CA HIS A 44 -18.57 4.36 39.01
C HIS A 44 -19.10 3.36 37.98
N GLN A 45 -19.14 3.73 36.70
CA GLN A 45 -19.42 2.77 35.65
C GLN A 45 -18.24 1.80 35.55
N PRO A 46 -18.48 0.48 35.58
CA PRO A 46 -17.42 -0.47 35.29
C PRO A 46 -16.84 -0.11 33.92
N GLN A 47 -15.53 0.09 33.85
CA GLN A 47 -14.88 0.25 32.57
C GLN A 47 -15.30 -0.95 31.70
N PRO A 48 -15.76 -0.73 30.45
CA PRO A 48 -16.08 -1.82 29.58
C PRO A 48 -14.86 -2.73 29.51
N GLU A 49 -15.04 -4.03 29.78
CA GLU A 49 -13.94 -4.98 29.70
C GLU A 49 -13.30 -4.85 28.31
N PRO A 50 -11.96 -4.81 28.23
CA PRO A 50 -11.30 -4.76 26.94
C PRO A 50 -11.77 -5.95 26.11
N ALA A 51 -12.21 -5.67 24.88
CA ALA A 51 -12.75 -6.70 23.99
C ALA A 51 -11.78 -7.89 23.91
N PRO A 52 -12.28 -9.14 23.94
CA PRO A 52 -11.44 -10.32 23.82
C PRO A 52 -10.46 -10.20 22.65
N ARG A 53 -9.25 -10.75 22.81
CA ARG A 53 -8.20 -10.67 21.78
C ARG A 53 -8.69 -11.08 20.39
N ARG A 54 -9.52 -12.12 20.33
CA ARG A 54 -10.16 -12.58 19.10
C ARG A 54 -11.04 -11.51 18.46
N GLU A 55 -11.92 -10.88 19.22
CA GLU A 55 -12.83 -9.86 18.72
C GLU A 55 -12.07 -8.61 18.26
N THR A 56 -11.05 -8.19 19.04
CA THR A 56 -10.15 -7.10 18.63
C THR A 56 -9.47 -7.43 17.30
N TRP A 57 -8.94 -8.65 17.16
CA TRP A 57 -8.30 -9.12 15.94
C TRP A 57 -9.28 -9.19 14.75
N GLN A 58 -10.52 -9.68 14.94
CA GLN A 58 -11.54 -9.73 13.90
C GLN A 58 -11.88 -8.33 13.38
N ARG A 59 -12.14 -7.37 14.29
CA ARG A 59 -12.42 -5.97 13.93
C ARG A 59 -11.25 -5.31 13.20
N GLN A 60 -10.02 -5.57 13.64
CA GLN A 60 -8.82 -5.05 12.96
C GLN A 60 -8.65 -5.68 11.56
N THR A 61 -8.99 -6.95 11.41
CA THR A 61 -8.93 -7.64 10.11
C THR A 61 -9.98 -7.09 9.16
N GLY A 62 -11.21 -6.86 9.63
CA GLY A 62 -12.27 -6.20 8.85
C GLY A 62 -11.83 -4.85 8.31
N LYS A 63 -11.27 -3.98 9.17
CA LYS A 63 -10.70 -2.69 8.77
C LYS A 63 -9.60 -2.81 7.71
N ARG A 64 -8.74 -3.82 7.80
CA ARG A 64 -7.70 -4.04 6.78
C ARG A 64 -8.30 -4.49 5.44
N LEU A 65 -9.37 -5.28 5.44
CA LEU A 65 -10.05 -5.63 4.20
C LEU A 65 -10.72 -4.42 3.55
N GLU A 66 -11.36 -3.55 4.34
CA GLU A 66 -11.90 -2.28 3.83
C GLU A 66 -10.79 -1.45 3.18
N GLN A 67 -9.67 -1.26 3.91
CA GLN A 67 -8.50 -0.53 3.38
C GLN A 67 -7.95 -1.15 2.09
N LEU A 68 -7.88 -2.48 2.01
CA LEU A 68 -7.45 -3.17 0.79
C LEU A 68 -8.42 -2.87 -0.36
N PHE A 69 -9.73 -3.04 -0.15
CA PHE A 69 -10.70 -2.84 -1.23
C PHE A 69 -10.79 -1.38 -1.68
N ASP A 70 -10.64 -0.43 -0.77
CA ASP A 70 -10.55 0.99 -1.10
C ASP A 70 -9.31 1.24 -1.96
N ARG A 71 -8.13 0.74 -1.53
CA ARG A 71 -6.88 0.89 -2.29
C ARG A 71 -6.94 0.24 -3.69
N LEU A 72 -7.56 -0.94 -3.82
CA LEU A 72 -7.74 -1.59 -5.12
C LEU A 72 -8.62 -0.77 -6.07
N ARG A 73 -9.60 -0.01 -5.55
CA ARG A 73 -10.42 0.90 -6.36
C ARG A 73 -9.63 2.14 -6.76
N GLU A 74 -8.88 2.72 -5.82
CA GLU A 74 -8.01 3.88 -6.08
C GLU A 74 -6.92 3.58 -7.11
N ASP A 75 -6.34 2.38 -7.05
CA ASP A 75 -5.30 1.91 -7.98
C ASP A 75 -5.86 1.38 -9.30
N ASP A 76 -7.18 1.50 -9.50
CA ASP A 76 -7.89 1.06 -10.70
C ASP A 76 -7.55 -0.39 -11.05
N VAL A 77 -7.61 -1.31 -10.09
CA VAL A 77 -7.24 -2.72 -10.32
C VAL A 77 -8.30 -3.46 -11.14
N PHE A 78 -9.56 -3.07 -11.02
CA PHE A 78 -10.69 -3.70 -11.69
C PHE A 78 -10.76 -3.25 -13.16
N ALA A 79 -11.20 -4.14 -14.05
CA ALA A 79 -11.41 -3.82 -15.45
C ALA A 79 -12.59 -2.83 -15.64
N TRP A 80 -12.64 -2.17 -16.80
CA TRP A 80 -13.75 -1.26 -17.10
C TRP A 80 -15.10 -2.00 -17.05
N GLY A 81 -16.02 -1.51 -16.22
CA GLY A 81 -17.32 -2.14 -15.99
C GLY A 81 -17.31 -3.35 -15.05
N GLU A 82 -16.14 -3.78 -14.55
CA GLU A 82 -16.05 -4.82 -13.52
C GLU A 82 -16.61 -4.28 -12.20
N ARG A 83 -17.60 -5.00 -11.67
CA ARG A 83 -18.19 -4.68 -10.38
C ARG A 83 -17.27 -5.11 -9.25
N HIS A 84 -17.11 -4.22 -8.28
CA HIS A 84 -16.19 -4.37 -7.16
C HIS A 84 -16.88 -4.12 -5.81
N ASP A 85 -18.21 -4.24 -5.78
CA ASP A 85 -18.96 -4.36 -4.54
C ASP A 85 -18.70 -5.73 -3.87
N VAL A 86 -18.95 -5.83 -2.56
CA VAL A 86 -18.63 -7.03 -1.77
C VAL A 86 -19.21 -8.33 -2.37
N PRO A 87 -20.45 -8.35 -2.90
CA PRO A 87 -20.95 -9.51 -3.63
C PRO A 87 -20.09 -9.97 -4.82
N HIS A 88 -19.68 -9.05 -5.69
CA HIS A 88 -18.86 -9.42 -6.85
C HIS A 88 -17.42 -9.76 -6.46
N LEU A 89 -16.89 -9.15 -5.39
CA LEU A 89 -15.59 -9.54 -4.82
C LEU A 89 -15.64 -10.97 -4.27
N ALA A 90 -16.68 -11.34 -3.52
CA ALA A 90 -16.86 -12.70 -3.03
C ALA A 90 -16.97 -13.71 -4.18
N GLN A 91 -17.72 -13.36 -5.24
CA GLN A 91 -17.81 -14.18 -6.45
C GLN A 91 -16.44 -14.35 -7.13
N ALA A 92 -15.65 -13.28 -7.24
CA ALA A 92 -14.30 -13.33 -7.82
C ALA A 92 -13.31 -14.17 -6.99
N LEU A 93 -13.57 -14.33 -5.69
CA LEU A 93 -12.82 -15.22 -4.79
C LEU A 93 -13.30 -16.69 -4.85
N GLY A 94 -14.36 -16.97 -5.63
CA GLY A 94 -14.95 -18.30 -5.75
C GLY A 94 -15.83 -18.69 -4.57
N GLU A 95 -16.31 -17.72 -3.79
CA GLU A 95 -17.19 -17.99 -2.66
C GLU A 95 -18.63 -18.27 -3.12
N VAL A 96 -19.28 -19.21 -2.43
CA VAL A 96 -20.67 -19.62 -2.73
C VAL A 96 -21.71 -18.56 -2.36
N SER A 97 -21.34 -17.60 -1.53
CA SER A 97 -22.20 -16.53 -1.01
C SER A 97 -21.34 -15.36 -0.55
N PRO A 98 -21.84 -14.11 -0.59
CA PRO A 98 -21.11 -12.96 -0.07
C PRO A 98 -21.09 -12.85 1.46
N ALA A 99 -21.98 -13.59 2.14
CA ALA A 99 -22.15 -13.47 3.58
C ALA A 99 -20.86 -13.65 4.40
N PRO A 100 -19.99 -14.66 4.13
CA PRO A 100 -18.75 -14.81 4.88
C PRO A 100 -17.83 -13.61 4.74
N LEU A 101 -17.69 -13.05 3.53
CA LEU A 101 -16.84 -11.87 3.32
C LEU A 101 -17.40 -10.64 4.03
N MET A 102 -18.72 -10.43 3.97
CA MET A 102 -19.41 -9.36 4.69
C MET A 102 -19.22 -9.49 6.22
N ASP A 103 -19.39 -10.68 6.77
CA ASP A 103 -19.21 -10.90 8.21
C ASP A 103 -17.76 -10.72 8.65
N ILE A 104 -16.76 -11.02 7.80
CA ILE A 104 -15.35 -10.73 8.11
C ILE A 104 -15.09 -9.22 8.09
N ILE A 105 -15.61 -8.50 7.10
CA ILE A 105 -15.52 -7.03 7.00
C ILE A 105 -16.13 -6.38 8.24
N ASP A 106 -17.32 -6.83 8.64
CA ASP A 106 -18.04 -6.35 9.85
C ASP A 106 -17.36 -6.76 11.17
N GLY A 107 -16.30 -7.57 11.12
CA GLY A 107 -15.59 -8.08 12.30
C GLY A 107 -16.37 -9.12 13.10
N ARG A 108 -17.41 -9.73 12.51
CA ARG A 108 -18.24 -10.78 13.12
C ARG A 108 -17.65 -12.17 12.89
N LEU A 109 -17.01 -12.39 11.74
CA LEU A 109 -16.35 -13.63 11.37
C LEU A 109 -14.83 -13.47 11.32
N ALA A 110 -14.11 -14.55 11.63
CA ALA A 110 -12.66 -14.61 11.54
C ALA A 110 -12.22 -14.82 10.07
N LEU A 111 -11.18 -14.12 9.63
CA LEU A 111 -10.54 -14.43 8.34
C LEU A 111 -9.84 -15.78 8.44
N SER A 112 -10.26 -16.75 7.63
CA SER A 112 -9.58 -18.05 7.53
C SER A 112 -8.28 -17.91 6.74
N PHE A 113 -7.33 -18.83 6.96
CA PHE A 113 -6.09 -18.87 6.17
C PHE A 113 -6.36 -19.11 4.69
N GLU A 114 -7.31 -19.98 4.35
CA GLU A 114 -7.72 -20.22 2.96
C GLU A 114 -8.26 -18.95 2.28
N MET A 115 -9.13 -18.19 2.97
CA MET A 115 -9.64 -16.92 2.42
C MET A 115 -8.51 -15.90 2.27
N ALA A 116 -7.57 -15.84 3.22
CA ALA A 116 -6.41 -14.96 3.13
C ALA A 116 -5.54 -15.31 1.91
N GLU A 117 -5.34 -16.59 1.62
CA GLU A 117 -4.61 -17.06 0.42
C GLU A 117 -5.35 -16.73 -0.88
N LYS A 118 -6.68 -16.93 -0.91
CA LYS A 118 -7.52 -16.53 -2.06
C LYS A 118 -7.41 -15.03 -2.35
N LEU A 119 -7.52 -14.20 -1.31
CA LEU A 119 -7.35 -12.74 -1.40
C LEU A 119 -5.96 -12.36 -1.91
N ALA A 120 -4.92 -12.91 -1.29
CA ALA A 120 -3.53 -12.66 -1.67
C ALA A 120 -3.27 -13.02 -3.13
N LYS A 121 -3.76 -14.17 -3.58
CA LYS A 121 -3.62 -14.61 -4.97
C LYS A 121 -4.44 -13.78 -5.95
N ARG A 122 -5.66 -13.37 -5.58
CA ARG A 122 -6.53 -12.61 -6.50
C ARG A 122 -6.10 -11.15 -6.66
N PHE A 123 -5.53 -10.57 -5.60
CA PHE A 123 -5.26 -9.13 -5.50
C PHE A 123 -3.79 -8.80 -5.22
N SER A 124 -2.88 -9.77 -5.36
CA SER A 124 -1.44 -9.61 -5.18
C SER A 124 -1.03 -9.02 -3.81
N CYS A 125 -1.84 -9.21 -2.76
CA CYS A 125 -1.62 -8.61 -1.44
C CYS A 125 -0.94 -9.58 -0.46
N SER A 126 -0.43 -9.04 0.65
CA SER A 126 0.31 -9.80 1.67
C SER A 126 -0.63 -10.54 2.63
N THR A 127 -0.48 -11.86 2.73
CA THR A 127 -1.18 -12.70 3.71
C THR A 127 -0.83 -12.31 5.14
N SER A 128 0.44 -12.01 5.43
CA SER A 128 0.89 -11.53 6.75
C SER A 128 0.18 -10.23 7.13
N TRP A 129 0.12 -9.28 6.20
CA TRP A 129 -0.56 -8.01 6.44
C TRP A 129 -2.07 -8.22 6.67
N LEU A 130 -2.73 -9.07 5.87
CA LEU A 130 -4.14 -9.42 6.08
C LEU A 130 -4.37 -10.00 7.49
N LEU A 131 -3.55 -10.97 7.89
CA LEU A 131 -3.74 -11.74 9.12
C LEU A 131 -3.36 -10.94 10.37
N ASN A 132 -2.32 -10.12 10.37
CA ASN A 132 -1.86 -9.45 11.59
C ASN A 132 -1.36 -8.01 11.40
N GLY A 133 -1.44 -7.47 10.19
CA GLY A 133 -0.98 -6.11 9.87
C GLY A 133 0.54 -5.97 9.77
N ALA A 134 1.31 -7.06 9.80
CA ALA A 134 2.75 -6.99 9.65
C ALA A 134 3.17 -6.73 8.19
N GLY A 135 4.14 -5.83 8.02
CA GLY A 135 4.67 -5.45 6.71
C GLY A 135 3.73 -4.52 5.93
N SER A 136 3.84 -4.52 4.61
CA SER A 136 3.01 -3.72 3.70
C SER A 136 1.82 -4.51 3.15
N MET A 137 0.79 -3.77 2.72
CA MET A 137 -0.39 -4.32 2.04
C MET A 137 -0.02 -5.12 0.79
N PHE A 138 0.88 -4.58 -0.04
CA PHE A 138 1.43 -5.25 -1.21
C PHE A 138 2.91 -5.59 -0.98
N PRO A 139 3.35 -6.81 -1.30
CA PRO A 139 4.73 -7.21 -1.11
C PRO A 139 5.62 -6.62 -2.23
N TYR A 140 6.57 -5.77 -1.83
CA TYR A 140 7.67 -5.31 -2.67
C TYR A 140 8.97 -5.61 -1.96
N PRO A 141 9.54 -6.83 -2.08
CA PRO A 141 10.87 -7.12 -1.57
C PRO A 141 11.94 -6.40 -2.40
N GLU A 142 13.03 -5.98 -1.74
CA GLU A 142 14.25 -5.52 -2.43
C GLU A 142 14.98 -6.75 -2.98
N ILE A 143 14.95 -6.91 -4.29
CA ILE A 143 15.46 -8.08 -5.01
C ILE A 143 16.72 -7.77 -5.84
N GLY A 144 17.34 -6.60 -5.67
CA GLY A 144 18.56 -6.26 -6.42
C GLY A 144 19.72 -7.24 -6.22
N GLY A 145 19.69 -8.09 -5.18
CA GLY A 145 20.65 -9.18 -4.95
C GLY A 145 20.10 -10.60 -5.19
N SER A 146 18.80 -10.74 -5.49
CA SER A 146 18.10 -12.03 -5.65
C SER A 146 17.20 -12.07 -6.89
N TYR A 147 17.39 -11.14 -7.84
CA TYR A 147 16.61 -11.05 -9.07
C TYR A 147 16.64 -12.35 -9.89
N THR A 148 17.70 -13.16 -9.78
CA THR A 148 17.79 -14.47 -10.43
C THR A 148 16.66 -15.40 -9.98
N GLU A 149 16.45 -15.53 -8.67
CA GLU A 149 15.39 -16.37 -8.09
C GLU A 149 14.00 -15.83 -8.44
N PHE A 150 13.87 -14.50 -8.51
CA PHE A 150 12.63 -13.84 -8.90
C PHE A 150 12.30 -14.08 -10.39
N ILE A 151 13.28 -14.07 -11.28
CA ILE A 151 13.07 -14.19 -12.74
C ILE A 151 13.03 -15.66 -13.18
N GLU A 152 13.66 -16.59 -12.45
CA GLU A 152 13.76 -18.01 -12.82
C GLU A 152 12.42 -18.64 -13.26
N PRO A 153 11.29 -18.42 -12.58
CA PRO A 153 10.01 -19.01 -12.99
C PRO A 153 9.46 -18.52 -14.34
N ALA A 154 10.04 -17.47 -14.93
CA ALA A 154 9.65 -16.95 -16.24
C ALA A 154 10.42 -17.60 -17.41
N LYS A 155 11.51 -18.33 -17.15
CA LYS A 155 12.36 -18.92 -18.19
C LYS A 155 11.66 -20.06 -18.91
N GLY A 156 11.72 -20.07 -20.24
CA GLY A 156 11.09 -21.11 -21.08
C GLY A 156 9.58 -21.31 -20.89
N VAL A 157 8.90 -20.46 -20.09
CA VAL A 157 7.47 -20.58 -19.78
C VAL A 157 6.74 -19.41 -20.42
N LEU A 158 6.26 -19.62 -21.64
CA LEU A 158 5.19 -18.79 -22.17
C LEU A 158 3.89 -19.12 -21.40
N PRO A 159 3.06 -18.13 -21.02
CA PRO A 159 3.12 -16.72 -21.39
C PRO A 159 3.55 -15.79 -20.22
N ILE A 160 4.70 -16.04 -19.57
CA ILE A 160 5.19 -15.16 -18.49
C ILE A 160 6.00 -14.00 -19.08
N THR A 161 5.66 -12.77 -18.68
CA THR A 161 6.37 -11.53 -19.05
C THR A 161 7.00 -10.89 -17.82
N ILE A 162 8.25 -10.44 -17.95
CA ILE A 162 8.91 -9.60 -16.95
C ILE A 162 8.82 -8.14 -17.40
N LYS A 163 8.07 -7.33 -16.64
CA LYS A 163 8.01 -5.88 -16.87
C LYS A 163 8.96 -5.16 -15.93
N LEU A 164 9.89 -4.42 -16.52
CA LEU A 164 10.87 -3.59 -15.85
C LEU A 164 10.39 -2.14 -15.90
N VAL A 165 10.02 -1.55 -14.77
CA VAL A 165 9.47 -0.19 -14.69
C VAL A 165 10.42 0.69 -13.91
N ARG A 166 11.03 1.68 -14.58
CA ARG A 166 11.85 2.70 -13.93
C ARG A 166 10.96 3.78 -13.34
N ILE A 167 11.11 4.10 -12.06
CA ILE A 167 10.50 5.29 -11.47
C ILE A 167 11.29 6.53 -11.94
N CYS A 168 10.60 7.48 -12.54
CA CYS A 168 11.13 8.75 -13.04
C CYS A 168 10.50 9.88 -12.24
N GLN A 169 11.23 10.46 -11.29
CA GLN A 169 10.72 11.62 -10.54
C GLN A 169 11.35 12.91 -11.05
N GLU A 170 10.55 13.98 -11.12
CA GLU A 170 11.07 15.30 -11.45
C GLU A 170 12.12 15.73 -10.42
N LYS A 171 13.14 16.45 -10.91
CA LYS A 171 14.12 17.08 -10.04
C LYS A 171 13.46 18.27 -9.35
N ALA A 172 13.67 18.40 -8.05
CA ALA A 172 13.29 19.60 -7.32
C ALA A 172 14.08 20.81 -7.83
N ALA A 173 13.63 22.02 -7.47
CA ALA A 173 14.23 23.28 -7.92
C ALA A 173 15.71 23.42 -7.50
N ASP A 174 16.16 22.70 -6.47
CA ASP A 174 17.55 22.64 -6.01
C ASP A 174 18.40 21.62 -6.81
N GLY A 175 17.83 20.99 -7.84
CA GLY A 175 18.47 19.99 -8.67
C GLY A 175 18.52 18.59 -8.06
N SER A 176 17.98 18.38 -6.86
CA SER A 176 17.89 17.06 -6.25
C SER A 176 16.84 16.19 -6.95
N SER A 177 17.19 14.94 -7.26
CA SER A 177 16.20 13.96 -7.73
C SER A 177 15.30 13.53 -6.56
N GLY A 178 14.04 13.25 -6.86
CA GLY A 178 13.15 12.61 -5.88
C GLY A 178 13.75 11.31 -5.35
N ARG A 179 13.45 10.97 -4.08
CA ARG A 179 14.06 9.84 -3.36
C ARG A 179 14.02 8.51 -4.11
N HIS A 180 12.98 8.30 -4.92
CA HIS A 180 12.75 7.05 -5.63
C HIS A 180 13.16 7.11 -7.11
N ASP A 181 13.66 8.24 -7.61
CA ASP A 181 14.11 8.35 -9.00
C ASP A 181 15.17 7.29 -9.31
N GLY A 182 15.01 6.63 -10.46
CA GLY A 182 15.85 5.52 -10.89
C GLY A 182 15.54 4.18 -10.24
N THR A 183 14.67 4.10 -9.23
CA THR A 183 14.26 2.80 -8.67
C THR A 183 13.68 1.92 -9.77
N LEU A 184 14.14 0.67 -9.84
CA LEU A 184 13.66 -0.31 -10.79
C LEU A 184 12.62 -1.21 -10.13
N LEU A 185 11.37 -1.12 -10.56
CA LEU A 185 10.35 -2.11 -10.22
C LEU A 185 10.41 -3.25 -11.23
N ILE A 186 10.26 -4.47 -10.74
CA ILE A 186 10.30 -5.68 -11.53
C ILE A 186 9.02 -6.44 -11.23
N PHE A 187 8.18 -6.61 -12.26
CA PHE A 187 6.91 -7.32 -12.18
C PHE A 187 6.97 -8.59 -13.01
N ARG A 188 6.58 -9.72 -12.43
CA ARG A 188 6.40 -10.98 -13.15
C ARG A 188 4.91 -11.24 -13.31
N ILE A 189 4.47 -11.27 -14.57
CA ILE A 189 3.06 -11.35 -14.95
C ILE A 189 2.88 -12.61 -15.79
N LYS A 190 1.89 -13.42 -15.44
CA LYS A 190 1.47 -14.57 -16.23
C LYS A 190 0.15 -14.22 -16.91
N ASP A 191 0.09 -14.33 -18.23
CA ASP A 191 -1.16 -14.00 -18.94
C ASP A 191 -2.33 -14.86 -18.44
N GLY A 192 -3.46 -14.20 -18.18
CA GLY A 192 -4.67 -14.82 -17.64
C GLY A 192 -4.66 -15.03 -16.12
N ASP A 193 -3.55 -14.74 -15.43
CA ASP A 193 -3.50 -14.72 -13.97
C ASP A 193 -3.74 -13.29 -13.46
N ALA A 194 -4.54 -13.17 -12.41
CA ALA A 194 -4.76 -11.89 -11.73
C ALA A 194 -3.59 -11.51 -10.82
N HIS A 195 -2.82 -12.51 -10.38
CA HIS A 195 -1.70 -12.32 -9.47
C HIS A 195 -0.51 -11.69 -10.19
N ILE A 196 0.03 -10.62 -9.61
CA ILE A 196 1.22 -9.94 -10.09
C ILE A 196 2.28 -10.02 -8.99
N GLU A 197 3.34 -10.75 -9.29
CA GLU A 197 4.52 -10.80 -8.43
C GLU A 197 5.34 -9.54 -8.63
N ALA A 198 5.74 -8.90 -7.54
CA ALA A 198 6.46 -7.64 -7.56
C ALA A 198 7.75 -7.73 -6.75
N GLY A 199 8.73 -6.95 -7.16
CA GLY A 199 9.96 -6.69 -6.43
C GLY A 199 10.57 -5.38 -6.92
N TYR A 200 11.56 -4.87 -6.20
CA TYR A 200 12.27 -3.67 -6.61
C TYR A 200 13.78 -3.78 -6.43
N SER A 201 14.51 -2.93 -7.14
CA SER A 201 15.92 -2.68 -6.93
C SER A 201 16.14 -1.17 -6.79
N SER A 202 16.66 -0.76 -5.64
CA SER A 202 17.11 0.62 -5.39
C SER A 202 18.40 0.67 -4.59
N THR A 203 18.59 -0.29 -3.68
CA THR A 203 19.70 -0.29 -2.73
C THR A 203 20.96 -0.91 -3.34
N ARG A 204 20.79 -1.99 -4.12
CA ARG A 204 21.92 -2.70 -4.75
C ARG A 204 22.37 -2.05 -6.04
N PHE A 205 21.41 -1.56 -6.82
CA PHE A 205 21.62 -0.73 -7.99
C PHE A 205 20.32 0.03 -8.28
N TYR A 206 20.41 1.08 -9.09
CA TYR A 206 19.25 1.80 -9.62
C TYR A 206 19.59 2.32 -11.01
N LEU A 207 18.58 2.72 -11.78
CA LEU A 207 18.72 3.21 -13.15
C LEU A 207 18.85 4.73 -13.17
N GLY A 208 19.94 5.25 -12.63
CA GLY A 208 20.22 6.69 -12.58
C GLY A 208 21.70 6.99 -12.55
N ASP A 209 22.03 8.29 -12.56
CA ASP A 209 23.40 8.75 -12.42
C ASP A 209 23.82 8.79 -10.94
N GLY A 210 25.13 8.73 -10.66
CA GLY A 210 25.67 8.86 -9.30
C GLY A 210 25.83 7.55 -8.52
N MET A 211 25.66 6.38 -9.15
CA MET A 211 26.00 5.10 -8.52
C MET A 211 27.50 4.98 -8.26
N GLY A 212 27.88 4.61 -7.04
CA GLY A 212 29.25 4.23 -6.69
C GLY A 212 29.67 2.89 -7.35
N ALA A 213 30.97 2.58 -7.27
CA ALA A 213 31.57 1.41 -7.95
C ALA A 213 30.86 0.07 -7.64
N GLY A 214 30.44 -0.14 -6.38
CA GLY A 214 29.69 -1.34 -6.00
C GLY A 214 28.32 -1.44 -6.68
N GLY A 215 27.58 -0.33 -6.78
CA GLY A 215 26.29 -0.29 -7.47
C GLY A 215 26.42 -0.50 -8.97
N GLN A 216 27.46 0.10 -9.58
CA GLN A 216 27.79 -0.12 -10.99
C GLN A 216 28.15 -1.59 -11.28
N GLY A 217 28.90 -2.23 -10.38
CA GLY A 217 29.21 -3.67 -10.46
C GLY A 217 27.94 -4.52 -10.42
N ASN A 218 27.06 -4.28 -9.45
CA ASN A 218 25.79 -5.01 -9.33
C ASN A 218 24.89 -4.80 -10.56
N LEU A 219 24.82 -3.58 -11.11
CA LEU A 219 24.07 -3.31 -12.34
C LEU A 219 24.67 -4.08 -13.52
N LYS A 220 26.01 -4.13 -13.63
CA LYS A 220 26.69 -4.90 -14.69
C LYS A 220 26.36 -6.38 -14.59
N ASP A 221 26.32 -6.94 -13.37
CA ASP A 221 25.94 -8.34 -13.15
C ASP A 221 24.48 -8.59 -13.51
N PHE A 222 23.58 -7.66 -13.18
CA PHE A 222 22.17 -7.71 -13.58
C PHE A 222 22.01 -7.67 -15.10
N VAL A 223 22.68 -6.74 -15.79
CA VAL A 223 22.67 -6.65 -17.26
C VAL A 223 23.26 -7.91 -17.89
N GLY A 224 24.35 -8.43 -17.33
CA GLY A 224 24.95 -9.70 -17.75
C GLY A 224 24.01 -10.88 -17.57
N TYR A 225 23.16 -10.87 -16.55
CA TYR A 225 22.08 -11.84 -16.38
C TYR A 225 21.01 -11.67 -17.45
N LEU A 226 20.50 -10.45 -17.70
CA LEU A 226 19.50 -10.22 -18.75
C LEU A 226 19.97 -10.72 -20.12
N ASN A 227 21.21 -10.38 -20.52
CA ASN A 227 21.81 -10.83 -21.79
C ASN A 227 21.99 -12.35 -21.90
N LYS A 228 22.06 -13.09 -20.78
CA LYS A 228 22.16 -14.56 -20.80
C LYS A 228 20.82 -15.27 -20.90
N ASN A 229 19.72 -14.56 -20.64
CA ASN A 229 18.37 -15.13 -20.55
C ASN A 229 17.47 -14.46 -21.61
N GLU A 230 17.92 -14.49 -22.87
CA GLU A 230 17.19 -13.93 -24.03
C GLU A 230 15.84 -14.62 -24.29
N ASP A 231 15.63 -15.81 -23.72
CA ASP A 231 14.38 -16.56 -23.76
C ASP A 231 13.29 -15.96 -22.86
N VAL A 232 13.65 -15.05 -21.95
CA VAL A 232 12.69 -14.35 -21.08
C VAL A 232 12.16 -13.11 -21.79
N ASN A 233 10.83 -12.95 -21.79
CA ASN A 233 10.16 -11.80 -22.37
C ASN A 233 10.26 -10.57 -21.45
N PHE A 234 11.34 -9.80 -21.60
CA PHE A 234 11.54 -8.54 -20.90
C PHE A 234 10.88 -7.37 -21.64
N LYS A 235 10.15 -6.52 -20.92
CA LYS A 235 9.60 -5.26 -21.43
C LYS A 235 9.94 -4.11 -20.50
N ALA A 236 10.40 -3.00 -21.06
CA ALA A 236 10.83 -1.84 -20.29
C ALA A 236 9.83 -0.68 -20.37
N TYR A 237 9.66 0.00 -19.25
CA TYR A 237 8.75 1.10 -19.07
C TYR A 237 9.33 2.18 -18.15
N ASN A 238 8.72 3.36 -18.19
CA ASN A 238 8.96 4.46 -17.26
C ASN A 238 7.66 4.84 -16.56
N PHE A 239 7.76 5.21 -15.29
CA PHE A 239 6.64 5.70 -14.49
C PHE A 239 6.95 7.11 -14.00
N PHE A 240 6.16 8.09 -14.44
CA PHE A 240 6.41 9.51 -14.19
C PHE A 240 5.52 10.14 -13.12
N LYS A 241 4.47 9.45 -12.67
CA LYS A 241 3.55 10.05 -11.69
C LYS A 241 4.29 10.31 -10.36
N PRO A 242 4.00 11.44 -9.69
CA PRO A 242 4.53 11.71 -8.36
C PRO A 242 4.19 10.55 -7.41
N LEU A 243 5.16 10.20 -6.56
CA LEU A 243 4.96 9.26 -5.46
C LEU A 243 5.17 10.01 -4.16
N GLU A 244 4.13 10.07 -3.34
CA GLU A 244 4.26 10.60 -1.99
C GLU A 244 5.14 9.69 -1.13
N ARG A 245 5.82 10.31 -0.16
CA ARG A 245 6.97 9.72 0.56
C ARG A 245 6.63 8.45 1.36
N GLU A 246 5.35 8.28 1.72
CA GLU A 246 4.87 7.20 2.59
C GLU A 246 4.09 6.12 1.82
N GLU A 247 3.78 6.34 0.53
CA GLU A 247 2.84 5.51 -0.24
C GLU A 247 3.48 4.66 -1.34
N ALA A 248 4.77 4.83 -1.64
CA ALA A 248 5.41 4.18 -2.79
C ALA A 248 5.24 2.65 -2.82
N TRP A 249 5.17 1.98 -1.67
CA TRP A 249 4.93 0.54 -1.56
C TRP A 249 3.52 0.17 -1.09
N GLY A 250 2.65 1.18 -0.94
CA GLY A 250 1.24 1.05 -0.59
C GLY A 250 0.31 0.83 -1.78
N HIS A 251 0.81 1.03 -3.01
CA HIS A 251 0.06 0.84 -4.24
C HIS A 251 0.18 -0.58 -4.81
N HIS A 252 -0.93 -1.08 -5.35
CA HIS A 252 -0.99 -2.33 -6.09
C HIS A 252 -0.10 -2.26 -7.34
N PRO A 253 0.56 -3.36 -7.78
CA PRO A 253 1.37 -3.39 -9.00
C PRO A 253 0.70 -2.76 -10.24
N GLN A 254 -0.62 -2.93 -10.37
CA GLN A 254 -1.40 -2.37 -11.47
C GLN A 254 -1.35 -0.84 -11.54
N TYR A 255 -1.23 -0.13 -10.40
CA TYR A 255 -1.08 1.33 -10.37
C TYR A 255 0.14 1.77 -11.18
N PHE A 256 1.28 1.11 -10.95
CA PHE A 256 2.51 1.34 -11.68
C PHE A 256 2.36 0.94 -13.14
N LEU A 257 1.81 -0.23 -13.41
CA LEU A 257 1.69 -0.76 -14.77
C LEU A 257 0.75 0.05 -15.66
N LYS A 258 -0.35 0.59 -15.13
CA LYS A 258 -1.28 1.47 -15.86
C LYS A 258 -0.73 2.88 -16.04
N GLY A 259 0.04 3.38 -15.07
CA GLY A 259 0.67 4.70 -15.14
C GLY A 259 2.01 4.71 -15.86
N ALA A 260 2.51 3.56 -16.33
CA ALA A 260 3.80 3.45 -16.96
C ALA A 260 3.70 3.47 -18.50
N GLU A 261 4.69 4.09 -19.13
CA GLU A 261 4.81 4.25 -20.57
C GLU A 261 5.95 3.37 -21.10
N PRO A 262 5.83 2.74 -22.30
CA PRO A 262 6.92 1.99 -22.90
C PRO A 262 8.21 2.81 -22.99
N ALA A 263 9.35 2.18 -22.72
CA ALA A 263 10.61 2.87 -22.64
C ALA A 263 11.70 2.24 -23.51
N GLY A 264 12.52 3.09 -24.13
CA GLY A 264 13.65 2.69 -24.98
C GLY A 264 14.97 2.46 -24.24
N TRP A 265 15.00 2.52 -22.90
CA TRP A 265 16.26 2.49 -22.13
C TRP A 265 16.91 1.10 -22.04
N LEU A 266 16.14 0.01 -22.23
CA LEU A 266 16.65 -1.34 -22.01
C LEU A 266 17.71 -1.73 -23.03
N GLU A 267 17.48 -1.48 -24.32
CA GLU A 267 18.43 -1.89 -25.35
C GLU A 267 19.79 -1.15 -25.29
N PRO A 268 19.86 0.17 -25.05
CA PRO A 268 21.11 0.84 -24.71
C PRO A 268 21.80 0.23 -23.49
N LEU A 269 21.03 -0.08 -22.43
CA LEU A 269 21.57 -0.67 -21.20
C LEU A 269 22.19 -2.05 -21.46
N LEU A 270 21.53 -2.91 -22.23
CA LEU A 270 22.03 -4.24 -22.61
C LEU A 270 23.32 -4.16 -23.44
N ARG A 271 23.50 -3.09 -24.22
CA ARG A 271 24.73 -2.78 -24.97
C ARG A 271 25.85 -2.16 -24.11
N GLY A 272 25.62 -1.98 -22.81
CA GLY A 272 26.61 -1.45 -21.88
C GLY A 272 26.66 0.08 -21.80
N VAL A 273 25.65 0.79 -22.30
CA VAL A 273 25.54 2.24 -22.09
C VAL A 273 25.23 2.50 -20.62
N SER A 274 26.06 3.32 -19.97
CA SER A 274 25.85 3.72 -18.57
C SER A 274 24.51 4.46 -18.41
N PRO A 275 23.74 4.23 -17.33
CA PRO A 275 22.47 4.93 -17.06
C PRO A 275 22.52 6.45 -17.21
N GLY A 276 23.60 7.10 -16.76
CA GLY A 276 23.77 8.56 -16.89
C GLY A 276 23.81 9.07 -18.35
N ASN A 277 24.08 8.17 -19.31
CA ASN A 277 24.14 8.48 -20.74
C ASN A 277 22.90 8.00 -21.51
N ILE A 278 21.93 7.39 -20.83
CA ILE A 278 20.69 6.92 -21.45
C ILE A 278 19.67 8.06 -21.46
N LYS A 279 19.07 8.32 -22.63
CA LYS A 279 17.87 9.14 -22.72
C LYS A 279 16.70 8.35 -22.15
N TRP A 280 16.19 8.79 -21.01
CA TRP A 280 15.09 8.10 -20.33
C TRP A 280 13.74 8.32 -20.99
N VAL A 281 13.57 9.40 -21.76
CA VAL A 281 12.36 9.67 -22.53
C VAL A 281 12.60 9.27 -23.98
N THR A 282 11.70 8.47 -24.55
CA THR A 282 11.62 8.31 -26.00
C THR A 282 11.13 9.62 -26.59
N ASP A 283 11.95 10.29 -27.42
CA ASP A 283 11.52 11.45 -28.19
C ASP A 283 10.20 11.06 -28.89
N SER A 284 9.10 11.73 -28.54
CA SER A 284 7.78 11.46 -29.10
C SER A 284 7.84 11.73 -30.60
N VAL A 285 7.47 10.74 -31.42
CA VAL A 285 7.20 10.95 -32.84
C VAL A 285 5.78 11.43 -33.00
#